data_AF-A0A1H5ZLG3-F1
#
_entry.id   AF-A0A1H5ZLG3-F1
#
_cell.length_a   1.000
_cell.length_b   1.000
_cell.length_c   1.000
_cell.angle_alpha   90.00
_cell.angle_beta   90.00
_cell.angle_gamma   90.00
#
_symmetry.space_group_name_H-M   'P 1'
#
loop_
_entity.id
_entity.type
_entity.pdbx_description
1 polymer ?
#
loop_
_entity_poly.entity_id
_entity_poly.type
_entity_poly.pdbx_seq_one_letter_code
_entity_poly.pdbx_strand_id
1 'polypeptide(L)'
;MLFKLLAAIALQTGSEASLNELAQITGTNVHTVKRYLELLEKSFVIFRLNSFSRNLRKELAKSQKIYFYDVGIRNAVIRNFNEMNLRADVEGLWENFCISERLKFNQNHRRLVNTYFWRTYDQKEIDYIEEKDGHLTCFEFNYAEGATGKFPTEFSETYPNSSFKVITPGNFYEIYK
;
A
#
# COMPACT_ATOMS: atom_id res chain seq x y z
N MET A 1 -7.22 1.70 23.27
CA MET A 1 -7.77 2.11 21.96
C MET A 1 -6.67 2.22 20.89
N LEU A 2 -5.60 3.02 21.09
CA LEU A 2 -4.51 3.16 20.09
C LEU A 2 -3.89 1.82 19.66
N PHE A 3 -3.53 0.96 20.61
CA PHE A 3 -2.99 -0.36 20.27
C PHE A 3 -3.97 -1.22 19.47
N LYS A 4 -5.27 -1.16 19.77
CA LYS A 4 -6.32 -1.87 19.00
C LYS A 4 -6.42 -1.33 17.58
N LEU A 5 -6.32 -0.01 17.39
CA LEU A 5 -6.30 0.61 16.07
C LEU A 5 -5.08 0.14 15.26
N LEU A 6 -3.90 0.18 15.87
CA LEU A 6 -2.66 -0.23 15.21
C LEU A 6 -2.67 -1.73 14.87
N ALA A 7 -3.20 -2.57 15.75
CA ALA A 7 -3.38 -4.00 15.49
C ALA A 7 -4.39 -4.26 14.36
N ALA A 8 -5.50 -3.53 14.30
CA ALA A 8 -6.46 -3.64 13.20
C ALA A 8 -5.82 -3.30 11.85
N ILE A 9 -5.05 -2.19 11.79
CA ILE A 9 -4.31 -1.80 10.58
C ILE A 9 -3.27 -2.85 10.19
N ALA A 10 -2.53 -3.39 11.16
CA ALA A 10 -1.55 -4.44 10.91
C ALA A 10 -2.20 -5.72 10.35
N LEU A 11 -3.36 -6.12 10.86
CA LEU A 11 -4.09 -7.30 10.37
C LEU A 11 -4.70 -7.10 8.98
N GLN A 12 -4.92 -5.85 8.56
CA GLN A 12 -5.52 -5.49 7.26
C GLN A 12 -4.51 -4.94 6.25
N THR A 13 -3.21 -5.10 6.51
CA THR A 13 -2.15 -4.60 5.61
C THR A 13 -2.31 -5.20 4.21
N GLY A 14 -2.26 -4.35 3.19
CA GLY A 14 -2.52 -4.71 1.79
C GLY A 14 -3.98 -4.60 1.35
N SER A 15 -4.91 -4.38 2.28
CA SER A 15 -6.33 -4.14 1.98
C SER A 15 -6.71 -2.67 2.13
N GLU A 16 -7.83 -2.28 1.49
CA GLU A 16 -8.41 -0.95 1.66
C GLU A 16 -8.91 -0.73 3.09
N ALA A 17 -8.53 0.40 3.69
CA ALA A 17 -8.89 0.74 5.05
C ALA A 17 -10.15 1.60 5.11
N SER A 18 -11.22 1.06 5.71
CA SER A 18 -12.45 1.79 6.00
C SER A 18 -12.36 2.49 7.36
N LEU A 19 -12.46 3.83 7.38
CA LEU A 19 -12.47 4.56 8.66
C LEU A 19 -13.68 4.22 9.54
N ASN A 20 -14.82 3.88 8.93
CA ASN A 20 -16.01 3.44 9.64
C ASN A 20 -15.79 2.09 10.31
N GLU A 21 -15.16 1.15 9.59
CA GLU A 21 -14.82 -0.16 10.13
C GLU A 21 -13.80 -0.06 11.26
N LEU A 22 -12.73 0.72 11.07
CA LEU A 22 -11.74 0.99 12.11
C LEU A 22 -12.37 1.63 13.34
N ALA A 23 -13.34 2.54 13.17
CA ALA A 23 -14.09 3.16 14.26
C ALA A 23 -14.93 2.13 15.02
N GLN A 24 -15.60 1.22 14.31
CA GLN A 24 -16.35 0.11 14.91
C GLN A 24 -15.44 -0.84 15.69
N ILE A 25 -14.33 -1.31 15.10
CA ILE A 25 -13.35 -2.22 15.74
C ILE A 25 -12.78 -1.60 17.02
N THR A 26 -12.52 -0.30 16.99
CA THR A 26 -11.90 0.42 18.11
C THR A 26 -12.91 0.93 19.14
N GLY A 27 -14.21 0.85 18.86
CA GLY A 27 -15.28 1.33 19.74
C GLY A 27 -15.28 2.85 19.91
N THR A 28 -14.89 3.61 18.87
CA THR A 28 -14.86 5.08 18.89
C THR A 28 -15.55 5.64 17.64
N ASN A 29 -15.63 6.97 17.53
CA ASN A 29 -16.08 7.64 16.32
C ASN A 29 -14.94 7.81 15.29
N VAL A 30 -15.35 8.06 14.03
CA VAL A 30 -14.49 8.26 12.87
C VAL A 30 -13.52 9.43 13.03
N HIS A 31 -13.96 10.53 13.65
CA HIS A 31 -13.10 11.70 13.89
C HIS A 31 -11.90 11.38 14.77
N THR A 32 -12.13 10.60 15.82
CA THR A 32 -11.07 10.11 16.70
C THR A 32 -10.12 9.21 15.93
N VAL A 33 -10.61 8.23 15.17
CA VAL A 33 -9.75 7.36 14.33
C VAL A 33 -8.88 8.19 13.41
N LYS A 34 -9.48 9.15 12.67
CA LYS A 34 -8.75 10.03 11.76
C LYS A 34 -7.63 10.79 12.47
N ARG A 35 -7.91 11.37 13.64
CA ARG A 35 -6.91 12.08 14.46
C ARG A 35 -5.75 11.18 14.87
N TYR A 36 -6.01 9.92 15.22
CA TYR A 36 -4.96 8.98 15.59
C TYR A 36 -4.16 8.48 14.38
N LEU A 37 -4.80 8.27 13.23
CA LEU A 37 -4.09 7.98 11.98
C LEU A 37 -3.15 9.12 11.60
N GLU A 38 -3.62 10.37 11.66
CA GLU A 38 -2.79 11.55 11.40
C GLU A 38 -1.61 11.66 12.37
N LEU A 39 -1.81 11.32 13.65
CA LEU A 39 -0.73 11.28 14.63
C LEU A 39 0.30 10.19 14.28
N LEU A 40 -0.15 8.99 13.95
CA LEU A 40 0.71 7.85 13.60
C LEU A 40 1.54 8.10 12.33
N GLU A 41 0.95 8.79 11.34
CA GLU A 41 1.67 9.23 10.14
C GLU A 41 2.73 10.28 10.44
N LYS A 42 2.39 11.30 11.24
CA LYS A 42 3.35 12.34 11.66
C LYS A 42 4.49 11.78 12.52
N SER A 43 4.27 10.65 13.18
CA SER A 43 5.30 9.93 13.92
C SER A 43 6.05 8.88 13.09
N PHE A 44 5.83 8.82 11.77
CA PHE A 44 6.47 7.85 10.86
C PHE A 44 6.26 6.38 11.26
N VAL A 45 5.12 6.05 11.86
CA VAL A 45 4.75 4.66 12.18
C VAL A 45 4.06 4.02 10.97
N ILE A 46 3.13 4.76 10.37
CA ILE A 46 2.35 4.34 9.20
C ILE A 46 2.42 5.40 8.10
N PHE A 47 2.03 5.02 6.89
CA PHE A 47 1.73 5.94 5.80
C PHE A 47 0.48 5.49 5.04
N ARG A 48 -0.22 6.45 4.44
CA ARG A 48 -1.37 6.19 3.56
C ARG A 48 -0.96 6.17 2.10
N LEU A 49 -1.48 5.18 1.37
CA LEU A 49 -1.43 5.12 -0.08
C LEU A 49 -2.86 5.32 -0.61
N ASN A 50 -3.09 6.41 -1.33
CA ASN A 50 -4.41 6.76 -1.85
C ASN A 50 -4.67 6.13 -3.22
N SER A 51 -5.93 5.91 -3.55
CA SER A 51 -6.30 5.41 -4.88
C SER A 51 -6.03 6.44 -5.99
N PHE A 52 -5.57 5.94 -7.13
CA PHE A 52 -5.32 6.68 -8.34
C PHE A 52 -6.63 7.02 -9.03
N SER A 53 -6.90 8.31 -9.21
CA SER A 53 -8.05 8.80 -9.96
C SER A 53 -7.71 10.13 -10.62
N ARG A 54 -7.92 10.24 -11.94
CA ARG A 54 -7.81 11.52 -12.67
C ARG A 54 -9.08 12.35 -12.63
N ASN A 55 -10.20 11.78 -12.18
CA ASN A 55 -11.46 12.50 -12.04
C ASN A 55 -11.59 13.14 -10.65
N LEU A 56 -11.24 14.42 -10.52
CA LEU A 56 -11.34 15.21 -9.28
C LEU A 56 -12.75 15.21 -8.64
N ARG A 57 -13.83 14.99 -9.41
CA ARG A 57 -15.19 14.94 -8.84
C ARG A 57 -15.53 13.60 -8.15
N LYS A 58 -14.84 12.51 -8.47
CA LYS A 58 -14.95 11.21 -7.76
C LYS A 58 -14.00 11.12 -6.56
N GLU A 59 -13.26 12.20 -6.30
CA GLU A 59 -12.14 12.26 -5.35
C GLU A 59 -12.56 12.20 -3.87
N LEU A 60 -13.82 12.53 -3.56
CA LEU A 60 -14.31 12.65 -2.19
C LEU A 60 -14.58 11.31 -1.48
N ALA A 61 -14.53 10.20 -2.21
CA ALA A 61 -14.65 8.83 -1.66
C ALA A 61 -13.37 8.00 -1.90
N LYS A 62 -12.19 8.64 -1.95
CA LYS A 62 -10.91 7.95 -2.18
C LYS A 62 -10.67 6.92 -1.08
N SER A 63 -10.75 5.65 -1.46
CA SER A 63 -10.20 4.58 -0.66
C SER A 63 -8.69 4.75 -0.49
N GLN A 64 -8.20 4.21 0.62
CA GLN A 64 -6.81 4.32 1.03
C GLN A 64 -6.36 2.96 1.54
N LYS A 65 -5.14 2.57 1.23
CA LYS A 65 -4.44 1.50 1.95
C LYS A 65 -3.55 2.14 3.01
N ILE A 66 -3.37 1.47 4.14
CA ILE A 66 -2.53 1.93 5.25
C ILE A 66 -1.43 0.90 5.48
N TYR A 67 -0.18 1.34 5.42
CA TYR A 67 1.00 0.49 5.58
C TYR A 67 1.90 1.02 6.69
N PHE A 68 2.84 0.19 7.14
CA PHE A 68 3.85 0.56 8.11
C PHE A 68 5.15 0.98 7.42
N TYR A 69 5.87 1.95 7.99
CA TYR A 69 7.23 2.24 7.51
C TYR A 69 8.23 1.11 7.81
N ASP A 70 7.93 0.29 8.81
CA ASP A 70 8.76 -0.83 9.27
C ASP A 70 7.88 -2.06 9.49
N VAL A 71 8.14 -3.12 8.71
CA VAL A 71 7.41 -4.39 8.80
C VAL A 71 7.70 -5.17 10.10
N GLY A 72 8.84 -4.93 10.73
CA GLY A 72 9.18 -5.42 12.07
C GLY A 72 8.29 -4.81 13.16
N ILE A 73 8.03 -3.49 13.10
CA ILE A 73 7.04 -2.85 13.99
C ILE A 73 5.66 -3.45 13.76
N ARG A 74 5.24 -3.58 12.50
CA ARG A 74 3.96 -4.21 12.14
C ARG A 74 3.83 -5.62 12.74
N ASN A 75 4.88 -6.44 12.60
CA ASN A 75 4.93 -7.80 13.14
C ASN A 75 4.91 -7.83 14.67
N ALA A 76 5.60 -6.90 15.33
CA ALA A 76 5.60 -6.76 16.78
C ALA A 76 4.20 -6.43 17.32
N VAL A 77 3.45 -5.56 16.63
CA VAL A 77 2.09 -5.17 17.03
C VAL A 77 1.14 -6.37 17.06
N ILE A 78 1.23 -7.27 16.08
CA ILE A 78 0.39 -8.49 16.01
C ILE A 78 1.06 -9.73 16.62
N ARG A 79 2.28 -9.57 17.18
CA ARG A 79 3.10 -10.65 17.75
C ARG A 79 3.29 -11.84 16.80
N ASN A 80 3.39 -11.59 15.51
CA ASN A 80 3.59 -12.61 14.50
C ASN A 80 4.98 -12.48 13.88
N PHE A 81 5.91 -13.31 14.35
CA PHE A 81 7.28 -13.43 13.83
C PHE A 81 7.54 -14.78 13.18
N ASN A 82 6.47 -15.50 12.82
CA ASN A 82 6.58 -16.78 12.14
C ASN A 82 7.31 -16.62 10.81
N GLU A 83 8.01 -17.68 10.40
CA GLU A 83 8.59 -17.80 9.07
C GLU A 83 7.53 -17.63 7.97
N MET A 84 7.93 -17.07 6.82
CA MET A 84 6.99 -16.65 5.75
C MET A 84 6.07 -17.78 5.25
N ASN A 85 6.57 -19.01 5.18
CA ASN A 85 5.83 -20.21 4.79
C ASN A 85 4.71 -20.61 5.78
N LEU A 86 4.74 -20.11 7.02
CA LEU A 86 3.75 -20.38 8.06
C LEU A 86 2.73 -19.24 8.22
N ARG A 87 2.80 -18.22 7.36
CA ARG A 87 1.99 -17.01 7.45
C ARG A 87 0.85 -17.01 6.45
N ALA A 88 -0.32 -16.57 6.90
CA ALA A 88 -1.47 -16.32 6.03
C ALA A 88 -1.45 -14.90 5.41
N ASP A 89 -0.65 -14.00 5.96
CA ASP A 89 -0.57 -12.58 5.59
C ASP A 89 0.68 -12.25 4.75
N VAL A 90 1.25 -13.25 4.07
CA VAL A 90 2.54 -13.15 3.39
C VAL A 90 2.53 -12.13 2.25
N GLU A 91 1.47 -12.09 1.45
CA GLU A 91 1.32 -11.16 0.34
C GLU A 91 1.24 -9.70 0.84
N GLY A 92 0.38 -9.43 1.83
CA GLY A 92 0.26 -8.09 2.42
C GLY A 92 1.55 -7.63 3.11
N LEU A 93 2.29 -8.54 3.72
CA LEU A 93 3.60 -8.25 4.32
C LEU A 93 4.66 -7.91 3.25
N TRP A 94 4.69 -8.69 2.16
CA TRP A 94 5.59 -8.47 1.02
C TRP A 94 5.32 -7.14 0.32
N GLU A 95 4.04 -6.85 0.07
CA GLU A 95 3.58 -5.59 -0.50
C GLU A 95 3.98 -4.41 0.39
N ASN A 96 3.73 -4.48 1.70
CA ASN A 96 4.16 -3.45 2.64
C ASN A 96 5.68 -3.24 2.58
N PHE A 97 6.46 -4.33 2.62
CA PHE A 97 7.92 -4.24 2.54
C PHE A 97 8.34 -3.48 1.29
N CYS A 98 7.92 -3.93 0.11
CA CYS A 98 8.33 -3.33 -1.15
C CYS A 98 7.93 -1.86 -1.28
N ILE A 99 6.70 -1.51 -0.91
CA ILE A 99 6.23 -0.11 -0.97
C ILE A 99 7.02 0.76 0.01
N SER A 100 7.25 0.28 1.24
CA SER A 100 7.99 1.04 2.24
C SER A 100 9.44 1.28 1.81
N GLU A 101 10.10 0.30 1.21
CA GLU A 101 11.46 0.43 0.69
C GLU A 101 11.52 1.34 -0.54
N ARG A 102 10.53 1.26 -1.44
CA ARG A 102 10.45 2.15 -2.61
C ARG A 102 10.24 3.61 -2.21
N LEU A 103 9.39 3.88 -1.21
CA LEU A 103 9.20 5.22 -0.67
C LEU A 103 10.49 5.79 -0.05
N LYS A 104 11.21 4.98 0.75
CA LYS A 104 12.51 5.36 1.31
C LYS A 104 13.52 5.64 0.21
N PHE A 105 13.58 4.80 -0.82
CA PHE A 105 14.44 5.00 -1.98
C PHE A 105 14.15 6.33 -2.68
N ASN A 106 12.87 6.63 -2.96
CA ASN A 106 12.48 7.89 -3.59
C ASN A 106 12.90 9.10 -2.75
N GLN A 107 12.66 9.07 -1.44
CA GLN A 107 13.03 10.14 -0.53
C GLN A 107 14.56 10.34 -0.46
N ASN A 108 15.31 9.26 -0.29
CA ASN A 108 16.78 9.30 -0.17
C ASN A 108 17.45 9.83 -1.46
N HIS A 109 16.86 9.57 -2.62
CA HIS A 109 17.36 10.02 -3.91
C HIS A 109 16.69 11.30 -4.43
N ARG A 110 15.85 11.95 -3.60
CA ARG A 110 15.11 13.17 -3.96
C ARG A 110 14.28 13.01 -5.25
N ARG A 111 13.75 11.80 -5.48
CA ARG A 111 12.82 11.52 -6.58
C ARG A 111 11.44 12.03 -6.16
N LEU A 112 11.07 13.19 -6.68
CA LEU A 112 9.75 13.77 -6.47
C LEU A 112 8.75 13.07 -7.39
N VAL A 113 8.04 12.08 -6.85
CA VAL A 113 7.01 11.30 -7.55
C VAL A 113 5.72 11.33 -6.74
N ASN A 114 4.57 11.32 -7.41
CA ASN A 114 3.30 11.09 -6.74
C ASN A 114 3.05 9.58 -6.67
N THR A 115 2.49 9.11 -5.56
CA THR A 115 2.35 7.67 -5.29
C THR A 115 0.92 7.26 -5.00
N TYR A 116 0.47 6.18 -5.62
CA TYR A 116 -0.92 5.70 -5.55
C TYR A 116 -1.00 4.17 -5.61
N PHE A 117 -2.19 3.62 -5.38
CA PHE A 117 -2.59 2.29 -5.87
C PHE A 117 -3.76 2.46 -6.85
N TRP A 118 -4.13 1.45 -7.62
CA TRP A 118 -5.32 1.50 -8.47
C TRP A 118 -6.14 0.24 -8.32
N ARG A 119 -7.46 0.38 -8.22
CA ARG A 119 -8.40 -0.74 -8.16
C ARG A 119 -9.69 -0.39 -8.89
N THR A 120 -10.29 -1.38 -9.54
CA THR A 120 -11.60 -1.28 -10.19
C THR A 120 -12.70 -1.97 -9.40
N TYR A 121 -13.97 -1.76 -9.78
CA TYR A 121 -15.10 -2.46 -9.18
C TYR A 121 -15.04 -3.99 -9.40
N ASP A 122 -14.52 -4.43 -10.55
CA ASP A 122 -14.27 -5.84 -10.89
C ASP A 122 -12.97 -6.38 -10.28
N GLN A 123 -12.42 -5.70 -9.26
CA GLN A 123 -11.30 -6.16 -8.43
C GLN A 123 -9.98 -6.35 -9.19
N LYS A 124 -9.80 -5.73 -10.35
CA LYS A 124 -8.47 -5.58 -10.96
C LYS A 124 -7.69 -4.55 -10.17
N GLU A 125 -6.40 -4.81 -9.99
CA GLU A 125 -5.57 -4.03 -9.08
C GLU A 125 -4.17 -3.79 -9.66
N ILE A 126 -3.61 -2.63 -9.30
CA ILE A 126 -2.18 -2.32 -9.39
C ILE A 126 -1.79 -1.81 -8.00
N ASP A 127 -0.89 -2.54 -7.34
CA ASP A 127 -0.58 -2.33 -5.93
C ASP A 127 0.10 -0.98 -5.67
N TYR A 128 0.96 -0.56 -6.60
CA TYR A 128 1.69 0.70 -6.46
C TYR A 128 1.96 1.38 -7.81
N ILE A 129 1.77 2.68 -7.86
CA ILE A 129 1.94 3.54 -9.04
C ILE A 129 2.79 4.73 -8.62
N GLU A 130 3.81 5.02 -9.41
CA GLU A 130 4.55 6.28 -9.37
C GLU A 130 4.20 7.12 -10.59
N GLU A 131 3.77 8.36 -10.36
CA GLU A 131 3.62 9.35 -11.42
C GLU A 131 4.77 10.34 -11.38
N LYS A 132 5.47 10.47 -12.50
CA LYS A 132 6.54 11.44 -12.70
C LYS A 132 6.54 11.94 -14.14
N ASP A 133 6.53 13.26 -14.33
CA ASP A 133 6.62 13.89 -15.65
C ASP A 133 5.58 13.36 -16.66
N GLY A 134 4.38 13.02 -16.19
CA GLY A 134 3.29 12.45 -16.99
C GLY A 134 3.46 10.98 -17.39
N HIS A 135 4.51 10.30 -16.90
CA HIS A 135 4.70 8.86 -17.02
C HIS A 135 4.24 8.14 -15.75
N LEU A 136 3.53 7.02 -15.91
CA LEU A 136 3.09 6.16 -14.82
C LEU A 136 3.93 4.88 -14.79
N THR A 137 4.69 4.67 -13.72
CA THR A 137 5.37 3.40 -13.46
C THR A 137 4.55 2.59 -12.47
N CYS A 138 4.06 1.44 -12.91
CA CYS A 138 3.16 0.57 -12.15
C CYS A 138 3.90 -0.69 -11.68
N PHE A 139 3.58 -1.11 -10.46
CA PHE A 139 4.17 -2.26 -9.80
C PHE A 139 3.08 -3.18 -9.26
N GLU A 140 3.26 -4.48 -9.49
CA GLU A 140 2.55 -5.56 -8.81
C GLU A 140 3.57 -6.29 -7.90
N PHE A 141 3.20 -6.55 -6.65
CA PHE A 141 4.05 -7.26 -5.69
C PHE A 141 3.47 -8.65 -5.45
N ASN A 142 4.27 -9.67 -5.74
CA ASN A 142 3.84 -11.05 -5.61
C ASN A 142 4.91 -11.86 -4.87
N TYR A 143 4.56 -12.50 -3.76
CA TYR A 143 5.55 -13.23 -2.96
C TYR A 143 5.95 -14.59 -3.55
N ALA A 144 5.32 -15.05 -4.64
CA ALA A 144 5.74 -16.28 -5.33
C ALA A 144 6.95 -16.04 -6.25
N GLU A 145 7.96 -16.91 -6.13
CA GLU A 145 9.12 -16.88 -7.03
C GLU A 145 8.71 -17.11 -8.49
N GLY A 146 9.22 -16.28 -9.40
CA GLY A 146 8.93 -16.39 -10.82
C GLY A 146 7.50 -16.02 -11.20
N ALA A 147 6.71 -15.44 -10.29
CA ALA A 147 5.38 -14.95 -10.60
C ALA A 147 5.40 -13.96 -11.76
N THR A 148 4.43 -14.12 -12.66
CA THR A 148 4.18 -13.20 -13.77
C THR A 148 2.81 -12.57 -13.59
N GLY A 149 2.73 -11.27 -13.85
CA GLY A 149 1.51 -10.48 -13.78
C GLY A 149 1.08 -10.01 -15.16
N LYS A 150 -0.22 -9.76 -15.32
CA LYS A 150 -0.78 -9.19 -16.55
C LYS A 150 -1.13 -7.73 -16.28
N PHE A 151 -0.51 -6.83 -17.05
CA PHE A 151 -0.84 -5.40 -16.93
C PHE A 151 -2.33 -5.19 -17.26
N PRO A 152 -3.16 -4.63 -16.34
CA PRO A 152 -4.58 -4.49 -16.60
C PRO A 152 -4.85 -3.67 -17.88
N THR A 153 -5.50 -4.30 -18.86
CA THR A 153 -5.76 -3.71 -20.18
C THR A 153 -6.50 -2.38 -20.10
N GLU A 154 -7.50 -2.28 -19.22
CA GLU A 154 -8.24 -1.05 -18.98
C GLU A 154 -7.33 0.10 -18.53
N PHE A 155 -6.33 -0.19 -17.69
CA PHE A 155 -5.37 0.82 -17.24
C PHE A 155 -4.41 1.22 -18.37
N SER A 156 -3.82 0.24 -19.07
CA SER A 156 -2.82 0.52 -20.10
C SER A 156 -3.41 1.23 -21.33
N GLU A 157 -4.66 0.92 -21.69
CA GLU A 157 -5.40 1.64 -22.75
C GLU A 157 -5.75 3.07 -22.33
N THR A 158 -6.16 3.27 -21.07
CA THR A 158 -6.50 4.61 -20.55
C THR A 158 -5.25 5.46 -20.36
N TYR A 159 -4.12 4.84 -20.01
CA TYR A 159 -2.86 5.50 -19.72
C TYR A 159 -1.74 4.92 -20.60
N PRO A 160 -1.69 5.26 -21.90
CA PRO A 160 -0.73 4.66 -22.84
C PRO A 160 0.73 4.99 -22.52
N ASN A 161 0.99 6.09 -21.80
CA ASN A 161 2.31 6.42 -21.26
C ASN A 161 2.52 5.79 -19.87
N SER A 162 2.38 4.47 -19.78
CA SER A 162 2.58 3.71 -18.55
C SER A 162 3.45 2.48 -18.78
N SER A 163 4.13 2.05 -17.72
CA SER A 163 4.92 0.81 -17.68
C SER A 163 4.49 -0.05 -16.51
N PHE A 164 4.70 -1.35 -16.59
CA PHE A 164 4.26 -2.31 -15.58
C PHE A 164 5.37 -3.31 -15.25
N LYS A 165 5.59 -3.55 -13.96
CA LYS A 165 6.60 -4.48 -13.45
C LYS A 165 6.02 -5.35 -12.36
N VAL A 166 6.46 -6.61 -12.34
CA VAL A 166 6.09 -7.57 -11.29
C VAL A 166 7.32 -7.82 -10.44
N ILE A 167 7.16 -7.63 -9.14
CA ILE A 167 8.23 -7.69 -8.16
C ILE A 167 7.99 -8.89 -7.24
N THR A 168 8.95 -9.79 -7.29
CA THR A 168 9.01 -11.07 -6.57
C THR A 168 10.25 -11.10 -5.69
N PRO A 169 10.37 -12.06 -4.76
CA PRO A 169 11.59 -12.23 -3.97
C PRO A 169 12.87 -12.35 -4.83
N GLY A 170 12.78 -12.95 -6.02
CA GLY A 170 13.92 -13.14 -6.92
C GLY A 170 14.42 -11.87 -7.64
N ASN A 171 13.60 -10.82 -7.73
CA ASN A 171 13.94 -9.57 -8.43
C ASN A 171 13.63 -8.30 -7.63
N PHE A 172 13.45 -8.41 -6.31
CA PHE A 172 13.07 -7.29 -5.45
C PHE A 172 13.98 -6.06 -5.58
N TYR A 173 15.26 -6.25 -5.89
CA TYR A 173 16.23 -5.16 -6.10
C TYR A 173 15.84 -4.21 -7.23
N GLU A 174 14.91 -4.59 -8.12
CA GLU A 174 14.35 -3.72 -9.14
C GLU A 174 13.56 -2.54 -8.58
N ILE A 175 13.09 -2.60 -7.32
CA ILE A 175 12.48 -1.45 -6.64
C ILE A 175 13.48 -0.32 -6.36
N TYR A 176 14.78 -0.53 -6.58
CA TYR A 176 15.83 0.49 -6.43
C TYR A 176 16.36 1.01 -7.78
N LYS A 177 15.69 0.67 -8.89
CA LYS A 177 15.99 1.19 -10.23
C LYS A 177 14.98 2.27 -10.62
#